data_AF-Q51427-F1
#
_entry.id   AF-Q51427-F1
#
_cell.length_a   1.000
_cell.length_b   1.000
_cell.length_c   1.000
_cell.angle_alpha   90.00
_cell.angle_beta   90.00
_cell.angle_gamma   90.00
#
_symmetry.space_group_name_H-M   'P 1'
#
loop_
_entity.id
_entity.type
_entity.pdbx_description
1 polymer ?
#
loop_
_entity_poly.entity_id
_entity_poly.type
_entity_poly.pdbx_seq_one_letter_code
_entity_poly.pdbx_strand_id
1 'polypeptide(L)'
;LQAVNASLPIQLAALRKTRGLELSWFDHLTFSRHLRRNPARYGLVELDAPCQPTQPSVRPACANPDQYYFWDEWHPTRRVHQLAGEAMAAATRAEPGARP
;
A
#
# COMPACT_ATOMS: atom_id res chain seq x y z
N LEU A 1 -13.42 -6.98 -1.30
CA LEU A 1 -12.22 -6.40 -1.97
C LEU A 1 -12.20 -6.67 -3.47
N GLN A 2 -12.29 -7.91 -3.96
CA GLN A 2 -12.23 -8.21 -5.41
C GLN A 2 -13.30 -7.46 -6.23
N ALA A 3 -14.55 -7.41 -5.75
CA ALA A 3 -15.62 -6.67 -6.42
C ALA A 3 -15.36 -5.15 -6.50
N VAL A 4 -14.80 -4.55 -5.44
CA VAL A 4 -14.45 -3.12 -5.42
C VAL A 4 -13.34 -2.84 -6.41
N ASN A 5 -12.24 -3.61 -6.38
CA ASN A 5 -11.10 -3.41 -7.26
C ASN A 5 -11.41 -3.73 -8.74
N ALA A 6 -12.45 -4.52 -9.02
CA ALA A 6 -12.93 -4.77 -10.38
C ALA A 6 -13.80 -3.62 -10.92
N SER A 7 -14.68 -3.04 -10.09
CA SER A 7 -15.66 -2.05 -10.54
C SER A 7 -15.12 -0.62 -10.48
N LEU A 8 -14.38 -0.26 -9.43
CA LEU A 8 -13.97 1.12 -9.17
C LEU A 8 -13.12 1.73 -10.30
N PRO A 9 -12.09 1.06 -10.86
CA PRO A 9 -11.30 1.64 -11.95
C PRO A 9 -12.10 1.93 -13.21
N ILE A 10 -13.14 1.13 -13.49
CA ILE A 10 -14.06 1.33 -14.62
C ILE A 10 -14.86 2.62 -14.42
N GLN A 11 -15.40 2.83 -13.23
CA GLN A 11 -16.15 4.04 -12.90
C GLN A 11 -15.26 5.29 -12.93
N LEU A 12 -14.03 5.19 -12.40
CA LEU A 12 -13.06 6.29 -12.45
C LEU A 12 -12.67 6.64 -13.89
N ALA A 13 -12.49 5.66 -14.77
CA ALA A 13 -12.21 5.90 -16.18
C ALA A 13 -13.37 6.61 -16.90
N ALA A 14 -14.62 6.25 -16.59
CA ALA A 14 -15.79 6.95 -17.10
C ALA A 14 -15.83 8.42 -16.62
N LEU A 15 -15.52 8.67 -15.33
CA LEU A 15 -15.45 10.02 -14.78
C LEU A 15 -14.34 10.87 -15.42
N ARG A 16 -13.13 10.32 -15.59
CA ARG A 16 -12.03 10.99 -16.32
C ARG A 16 -12.49 11.51 -17.67
N LYS A 17 -13.16 10.67 -18.47
CA LYS A 17 -13.61 11.01 -19.82
C LYS A 17 -14.75 12.02 -19.84
N THR A 18 -15.73 11.86 -18.96
CA THR A 18 -16.95 12.69 -18.94
C THR A 18 -16.76 14.07 -18.33
N ARG A 19 -15.73 14.24 -17.49
CA ARG A 19 -15.47 15.48 -16.76
C ARG A 19 -14.12 16.11 -17.08
N GLY A 20 -13.29 15.48 -17.91
CA GLY A 20 -11.95 15.97 -18.23
C GLY A 20 -11.02 16.02 -17.01
N LEU A 21 -11.16 15.06 -16.09
CA LEU A 21 -10.40 15.03 -14.84
C LEU A 21 -9.07 14.31 -15.02
N GLU A 22 -8.04 14.85 -14.38
CA GLU A 22 -6.83 14.10 -14.05
C GLU A 22 -7.12 13.26 -12.79
N LEU A 23 -7.24 11.95 -12.97
CA LEU A 23 -7.36 11.00 -11.88
C LEU A 23 -6.30 9.94 -12.12
N SER A 24 -5.70 9.38 -11.08
CA SER A 24 -4.81 8.22 -11.19
C SER A 24 -5.37 7.09 -10.33
N TRP A 25 -5.19 5.83 -10.75
CA TRP A 25 -5.63 4.66 -9.96
C TRP A 25 -4.39 3.92 -9.47
N PHE A 26 -4.27 3.76 -8.15
CA PHE A 26 -3.21 2.99 -7.54
C PHE A 26 -3.77 1.67 -7.00
N ASP A 27 -3.36 0.56 -7.61
CA ASP A 27 -3.73 -0.77 -7.15
C ASP A 27 -2.87 -1.23 -5.96
N HIS A 28 -3.31 -0.86 -4.76
CA HIS A 28 -2.62 -1.25 -3.52
C HIS A 28 -2.61 -2.77 -3.28
N LEU A 29 -3.55 -3.53 -3.87
CA LEU A 29 -3.58 -4.99 -3.73
C LEU A 29 -2.47 -5.64 -4.56
N THR A 30 -2.23 -5.15 -5.76
CA THR A 30 -1.10 -5.60 -6.58
C THR A 30 0.23 -5.20 -5.94
N PHE A 31 0.34 -3.98 -5.43
CA PHE A 31 1.50 -3.52 -4.66
C PHE A 31 1.80 -4.43 -3.45
N SER A 32 0.82 -4.69 -2.59
CA SER A 32 1.02 -5.49 -1.38
C SER A 32 1.35 -6.95 -1.69
N ARG A 33 0.73 -7.54 -2.72
CA ARG A 33 1.08 -8.90 -3.20
C ARG A 33 2.53 -8.98 -3.65
N HIS A 34 3.02 -7.98 -4.39
CA HIS A 34 4.41 -7.95 -4.84
C HIS A 34 5.38 -7.84 -3.65
N LEU A 35 5.09 -6.93 -2.72
CA LEU A 35 5.90 -6.71 -1.51
C LEU A 35 5.97 -7.97 -0.64
N ARG A 36 4.82 -8.60 -0.37
CA ARG A 36 4.73 -9.82 0.45
C ARG A 36 5.32 -11.06 -0.22
N ARG A 37 5.34 -11.13 -1.55
CA ARG A 37 5.97 -12.24 -2.30
C ARG A 37 7.49 -12.11 -2.39
N ASN A 38 8.04 -10.90 -2.24
CA ASN A 38 9.47 -10.62 -2.36
C ASN A 38 10.02 -9.85 -1.13
N PRO A 39 9.74 -10.28 0.11
CA PRO A 39 9.91 -9.44 1.30
C PRO A 39 11.37 -9.07 1.57
N ALA A 40 12.29 -10.01 1.33
CA ALA A 40 13.73 -9.80 1.50
C ALA A 40 14.29 -8.67 0.62
N ARG A 41 13.73 -8.45 -0.59
CA ARG A 41 14.12 -7.34 -1.47
C ARG A 41 13.87 -5.98 -0.83
N TYR A 42 12.90 -5.92 0.08
CA TYR A 42 12.45 -4.69 0.72
C TYR A 42 12.91 -4.55 2.17
N GLY A 43 13.68 -5.53 2.67
CA GLY A 43 14.14 -5.59 4.06
C GLY A 43 13.06 -6.05 5.05
N LEU A 44 11.95 -6.62 4.56
CA LEU A 44 10.91 -7.20 5.41
C LEU A 44 11.22 -8.67 5.71
N VAL A 45 10.92 -9.09 6.94
CA VAL A 45 11.15 -10.43 7.47
C VAL A 45 9.84 -11.00 8.02
N GLU A 46 9.18 -10.28 8.93
CA GLU A 46 7.93 -10.71 9.54
C GLU A 46 6.73 -10.08 8.82
N LEU A 47 5.82 -10.90 8.31
CA LEU A 47 4.74 -10.46 7.42
C LEU A 47 3.36 -10.49 8.06
N ASP A 48 3.19 -11.19 9.18
CA ASP A 48 1.88 -11.51 9.73
C ASP A 48 1.75 -11.13 11.21
N ALA A 49 2.80 -11.30 12.01
CA ALA A 49 2.76 -10.87 13.41
C ALA A 49 2.86 -9.34 13.53
N PRO A 50 2.06 -8.69 14.40
CA PRO A 50 2.18 -7.26 14.66
C PRO A 50 3.48 -6.97 15.43
N CYS A 51 4.20 -5.91 15.04
CA CYS A 51 5.35 -5.44 15.82
C CYS A 51 4.92 -4.92 17.21
N GLN A 52 3.76 -4.28 17.30
CA GLN A 52 3.14 -3.73 18.50
C GLN A 52 1.78 -4.44 18.71
N PRO A 53 1.76 -5.59 19.41
CA PRO A 53 0.50 -6.25 19.74
C PRO A 53 -0.36 -5.35 20.63
N THR A 54 -1.64 -5.24 20.31
CA THR A 54 -2.65 -4.50 21.09
C THR A 54 -3.81 -5.38 21.54
N GLN A 55 -3.97 -6.56 20.94
CA GLN A 55 -5.07 -7.48 21.23
C GLN A 55 -4.62 -8.79 21.88
N PRO A 56 -5.31 -9.28 22.95
CA PRO A 56 -6.37 -8.59 23.72
C PRO A 56 -5.82 -7.53 24.69
N SER A 57 -4.49 -7.34 24.74
CA SER A 57 -3.82 -6.37 25.60
C SER A 57 -2.53 -5.91 24.95
N VAL A 58 -2.11 -4.69 25.31
CA VAL A 58 -0.87 -4.09 24.81
C VAL A 58 0.36 -4.84 25.35
N ARG A 59 1.29 -5.17 24.46
CA ARG A 59 2.60 -5.76 24.78
C ARG A 59 3.75 -4.85 24.34
N PRO A 60 4.99 -5.05 24.83
CA PRO A 60 6.14 -4.32 24.31
C PRO A 60 6.28 -4.50 22.79
N ALA A 61 6.62 -3.41 22.10
CA ALA A 61 6.89 -3.45 20.67
C ALA A 61 8.14 -4.29 20.35
N CYS A 62 8.22 -4.77 19.11
CA CYS A 62 9.38 -5.45 18.57
C CYS A 62 10.61 -4.52 18.47
N ALA A 63 11.82 -5.09 18.50
CA ALA A 63 13.07 -4.30 18.46
C ALA A 63 13.42 -3.77 17.05
N ASN A 64 12.83 -4.35 16.01
CA ASN A 64 13.17 -4.17 14.60
C ASN A 64 11.91 -3.84 13.75
N PRO A 65 11.19 -2.74 14.03
CA PRO A 65 9.90 -2.43 13.39
C PRO A 65 9.97 -2.27 11.86
N ASP A 66 11.13 -1.89 11.31
CA ASP A 66 11.30 -1.75 9.87
C ASP A 66 11.45 -3.09 9.14
N GLN A 67 11.60 -4.20 9.86
CA GLN A 67 11.57 -5.55 9.30
C GLN A 67 10.17 -6.18 9.35
N TYR A 68 9.17 -5.48 9.88
CA TYR A 68 7.80 -5.96 10.03
C TYR A 68 6.89 -5.34 8.99
N TYR A 69 5.93 -6.13 8.49
CA TYR A 69 4.87 -5.62 7.63
C TYR A 69 3.80 -4.87 8.43
N PHE A 70 3.36 -5.45 9.54
CA PHE A 70 2.28 -4.92 10.39
C PHE A 70 2.81 -4.23 11.65
N TRP A 71 2.28 -3.04 11.92
CA TRP A 71 2.48 -2.33 13.18
C TRP A 71 1.63 -2.97 14.27
N ASP A 72 0.31 -2.94 14.09
CA ASP A 72 -0.67 -3.59 14.97
C ASP A 72 -1.50 -4.62 14.17
N GLU A 73 -2.60 -5.10 14.73
CA GLU A 73 -3.46 -6.13 14.12
C GLU A 73 -4.14 -5.70 12.80
N TRP A 74 -4.10 -4.42 12.44
CA TRP A 74 -4.75 -3.88 11.23
C TRP A 74 -3.82 -3.04 10.35
N HIS A 75 -2.91 -2.29 10.94
CA HIS A 75 -2.19 -1.22 10.27
C HIS A 75 -0.77 -1.65 9.86
N PRO A 76 -0.28 -1.21 8.70
CA PRO A 76 1.08 -1.49 8.26
C PRO A 76 2.10 -0.63 9.03
N THR A 77 3.36 -1.08 9.06
CA THR A 77 4.46 -0.32 9.64
C THR A 77 4.80 0.93 8.82
N ARG A 78 5.58 1.84 9.41
CA ARG A 78 6.15 2.98 8.68
C ARG A 78 6.94 2.55 7.45
N ARG A 79 7.60 1.39 7.47
CA ARG A 79 8.37 0.87 6.34
C ARG A 79 7.47 0.53 5.17
N VAL A 80 6.35 -0.15 5.43
CA VAL A 80 5.36 -0.47 4.39
C VAL A 80 4.67 0.79 3.87
N HIS A 81 4.34 1.75 4.75
CA HIS A 81 3.81 3.06 4.33
C HIS A 81 4.78 3.84 3.45
N GLN A 82 6.07 3.86 3.78
CA GLN A 82 7.10 4.49 2.95
C GLN A 82 7.12 3.88 1.53
N LEU A 83 7.18 2.55 1.45
CA LEU A 83 7.20 1.83 0.16
C LEU A 83 5.93 2.08 -0.67
N ALA A 84 4.77 2.19 -0.02
CA ALA A 84 3.52 2.52 -0.68
C ALA A 84 3.55 3.95 -1.24
N GLY A 85 4.02 4.92 -0.46
CA GLY A 85 4.16 6.32 -0.89
C GLY A 85 5.12 6.49 -2.07
N GLU A 86 6.27 5.80 -2.03
CA GLU A 86 7.23 5.77 -3.14
C GLU A 86 6.58 5.23 -4.43
N ALA A 87 5.81 4.13 -4.33
CA ALA A 87 5.11 3.53 -5.45
C ALA A 87 3.99 4.42 -6.01
N MET A 88 3.20 5.07 -5.14
CA MET A 88 2.16 6.01 -5.55
C MET A 88 2.76 7.22 -6.28
N ALA A 89 3.84 7.80 -5.75
CA ALA A 89 4.51 8.93 -6.37
C ALA A 89 5.16 8.57 -7.71
N ALA A 90 5.63 7.33 -7.87
CA ALA A 90 6.12 6.84 -9.16
C ALA A 90 4.99 6.69 -10.19
N ALA A 91 3.81 6.23 -9.76
CA ALA A 91 2.66 6.07 -10.64
C ALA A 91 2.15 7.41 -11.19
N THR A 92 2.11 8.47 -10.38
CA THR A 92 1.66 9.80 -10.83
C THR A 92 2.64 10.46 -11.79
N ARG A 93 3.96 10.28 -11.61
CA ARG A 93 4.99 10.81 -12.53
C ARG A 93 5.00 10.13 -13.90
N ALA A 94 4.45 8.92 -14.02
CA ALA A 94 4.43 8.16 -15.26
C ALA A 94 3.21 8.46 -16.14
N GLU A 95 2.22 9.23 -15.67
CA GLU A 95 1.04 9.59 -16.47
C GLU A 95 1.37 10.71 -17.49
N PRO A 96 0.97 10.58 -18.77
CA PRO A 96 1.18 11.63 -19.77
C PRO A 96 0.44 12.91 -19.37
N GLY A 97 1.19 13.97 -19.08
CA GLY A 97 0.65 15.29 -18.73
C GLY A 97 0.89 15.77 -17.30
N ALA A 98 1.53 14.96 -16.44
CA ALA A 98 1.95 15.39 -15.11
C ALA A 98 2.89 16.61 -15.22
N ARG A 99 2.44 17.77 -14.73
CA ARG A 99 3.30 18.97 -14.61
C ARG A 99 4.35 18.75 -13.51
N PRO A 100 5.58 19.26 -13.69
CA PRO A 100 6.68 19.11 -12.73
C PRO A 100 6.37 19.71 -11.37
#